data_AF-A0A961IR48-F1
#
_entry.id   AF-A0A961IR48-F1
#
_cell.length_a   1.000
_cell.length_b   1.000
_cell.length_c   1.000
_cell.angle_alpha   90.00
_cell.angle_beta   90.00
_cell.angle_gamma   90.00
#
_symmetry.space_group_name_H-M   'P 1'
#
loop_
_entity.id
_entity.type
_entity.pdbx_description
1 polymer ?
#
loop_
_entity_poly.entity_id
_entity_poly.type
_entity_poly.pdbx_seq_one_letter_code
_entity_poly.pdbx_strand_id
1 'polypeptide(L)'
;MIRNESEWERAGRGKELQFFATDAEITGWLNALPPTQGPYALLVEELVKLRPGKFESRAEVIPLNEVQREIETGARFPYWIVPTDLVPVDDLLEYREPAVAASLSGCVMVYHRSKGVIKQNASRIALVDKLRHLQSGALVTNEAGLAIFKTLQRMIKPQLKYSTVRTLRNGKTEEDRKHILMTEAAATRGEYARQPGQQL
;
A
#
# COMPACT_ATOMS: atom_id res chain seq x y z
N MET A 1 -7.57 -18.77 7.60
CA MET A 1 -6.13 -18.49 7.45
C MET A 1 -5.57 -19.48 6.46
N ILE A 2 -4.82 -19.00 5.46
CA ILE A 2 -4.27 -19.84 4.39
C ILE A 2 -2.97 -20.43 4.90
N ARG A 3 -2.94 -21.76 5.10
CA ARG A 3 -1.75 -22.45 5.59
C ARG A 3 -0.78 -22.87 4.48
N ASN A 4 -1.23 -22.85 3.22
CA ASN A 4 -0.42 -23.18 2.06
C ASN A 4 -0.71 -22.21 0.91
N GLU A 5 0.14 -21.20 0.75
CA GLU A 5 -0.01 -20.17 -0.30
C GLU A 5 -0.08 -20.76 -1.73
N SER A 6 0.53 -21.92 -1.95
CA SER A 6 0.54 -22.58 -3.27
C SER A 6 -0.82 -23.18 -3.68
N GLU A 7 -1.76 -23.31 -2.76
CA GLU A 7 -3.11 -23.84 -3.02
C GLU A 7 -4.12 -22.76 -3.40
N TRP A 8 -3.75 -21.49 -3.26
CA TRP A 8 -4.64 -20.35 -3.42
C TRP A 8 -4.12 -19.39 -4.47
N GLU A 9 -5.03 -18.85 -5.25
CA GLU A 9 -4.73 -17.76 -6.16
C GLU A 9 -5.68 -16.59 -5.96
N ARG A 10 -5.21 -15.41 -6.34
CA ARG A 10 -6.03 -14.21 -6.36
C ARG A 10 -7.20 -14.38 -7.34
N ALA A 11 -8.42 -14.18 -6.85
CA ALA A 11 -9.63 -14.18 -7.65
C ALA A 11 -10.01 -12.74 -8.04
N GLY A 12 -9.63 -12.32 -9.26
CA GLY A 12 -9.96 -10.99 -9.81
C GLY A 12 -8.86 -9.95 -9.63
N ARG A 13 -9.23 -8.66 -9.65
CA ARG A 13 -8.28 -7.53 -9.66
C ARG A 13 -7.98 -6.93 -8.28
N GLY A 14 -8.61 -7.41 -7.22
CA GLY A 14 -8.48 -6.83 -5.88
C GLY A 14 -9.09 -5.43 -5.75
N LYS A 15 -8.68 -4.73 -4.71
CA LYS A 15 -8.98 -3.30 -4.48
C LYS A 15 -7.70 -2.51 -4.49
N GLU A 16 -7.72 -1.33 -5.09
CA GLU A 16 -6.60 -0.40 -5.11
C GLU A 16 -7.10 1.03 -5.07
N LEU A 17 -6.36 1.91 -4.40
CA LEU A 17 -6.49 3.36 -4.48
C LEU A 17 -5.10 3.96 -4.67
N GLN A 18 -4.88 4.64 -5.78
CA GLN A 18 -3.64 5.40 -6.05
C GLN A 18 -3.88 6.89 -5.79
N PHE A 19 -2.92 7.56 -5.18
CA PHE A 19 -3.01 8.98 -4.82
C PHE A 19 -1.62 9.60 -4.59
N PHE A 20 -1.53 10.91 -4.49
CA PHE A 20 -0.34 11.59 -3.97
C PHE A 20 -0.59 12.15 -2.57
N ALA A 21 0.34 11.85 -1.67
CA ALA A 21 0.32 12.26 -0.28
C ALA A 21 1.76 12.54 0.18
N THR A 22 1.88 13.24 1.30
CA THR A 22 3.14 13.45 2.01
C THR A 22 3.39 12.35 3.04
N ASP A 23 4.64 12.20 3.46
CA ASP A 23 5.08 11.27 4.52
C ASP A 23 4.25 11.43 5.79
N ALA A 24 3.97 12.68 6.18
CA ALA A 24 3.19 13.02 7.37
C ALA A 24 1.74 12.58 7.24
N GLU A 25 1.14 12.68 6.06
CA GLU A 25 -0.23 12.23 5.81
C GLU A 25 -0.33 10.70 5.87
N ILE A 26 0.60 9.98 5.23
CA ILE A 26 0.65 8.51 5.32
C ILE A 26 0.81 8.07 6.78
N THR A 27 1.78 8.64 7.50
CA THR A 27 2.03 8.35 8.91
C THR A 27 0.78 8.63 9.75
N GLY A 28 0.15 9.78 9.54
CA GLY A 28 -1.07 10.18 10.24
C GLY A 28 -2.24 9.23 10.00
N TRP A 29 -2.45 8.80 8.76
CA TRP A 29 -3.52 7.86 8.43
C TRP A 29 -3.29 6.47 9.01
N LEU A 30 -2.05 5.99 9.03
CA LEU A 30 -1.72 4.69 9.61
C LEU A 30 -1.88 4.71 11.13
N ASN A 31 -1.37 5.73 11.81
CA ASN A 31 -1.51 5.87 13.27
C ASN A 31 -2.95 6.12 13.73
N ALA A 32 -3.83 6.62 12.86
CA ALA A 32 -5.24 6.83 13.15
C ALA A 32 -6.13 5.61 12.80
N LEU A 33 -5.54 4.47 12.43
CA LEU A 33 -6.31 3.22 12.27
C LEU A 33 -6.99 2.84 13.59
N PRO A 34 -8.29 2.46 13.57
CA PRO A 34 -9.03 2.20 14.77
C PRO A 34 -8.55 0.90 15.43
N PRO A 35 -8.33 0.88 16.76
CA PRO A 35 -7.94 -0.32 17.49
C PRO A 35 -8.99 -1.44 17.43
N THR A 36 -10.26 -1.09 17.16
CA THR A 36 -11.37 -2.06 17.03
C THR A 36 -11.21 -3.06 15.89
N GLN A 37 -10.26 -2.81 14.98
CA GLN A 37 -9.93 -3.68 13.85
C GLN A 37 -8.61 -4.45 14.11
N GLY A 38 -8.06 -4.36 15.33
CA GLY A 38 -6.93 -5.11 15.84
C GLY A 38 -5.76 -4.21 16.26
N PRO A 39 -4.86 -4.69 17.13
CA PRO A 39 -3.49 -4.21 17.14
C PRO A 39 -2.87 -4.46 15.77
N TYR A 40 -2.09 -3.49 15.28
CA TYR A 40 -1.45 -3.57 13.98
C TYR A 40 0.05 -3.57 14.12
N ALA A 41 0.68 -4.36 13.28
CA ALA A 41 2.09 -4.27 12.95
C ALA A 41 2.25 -4.02 11.45
N LEU A 42 3.47 -3.73 11.03
CA LEU A 42 3.84 -3.60 9.62
C LEU A 42 4.82 -4.72 9.29
N LEU A 43 4.45 -5.56 8.32
CA LEU A 43 5.44 -6.35 7.62
C LEU A 43 6.13 -5.44 6.61
N VAL A 44 7.44 -5.31 6.73
CA VAL A 44 8.30 -4.56 5.82
C VAL A 44 9.22 -5.52 5.09
N GLU A 45 9.52 -5.25 3.83
CA GLU A 45 10.38 -6.09 3.01
C GLU A 45 11.53 -5.26 2.42
N GLU A 46 12.74 -5.79 2.53
CA GLU A 46 13.96 -5.23 1.98
C GLU A 46 14.60 -6.20 0.98
N LEU A 47 14.96 -5.70 -0.20
CA LEU A 47 15.76 -6.46 -1.17
C LEU A 47 17.25 -6.23 -0.92
N VAL A 48 17.90 -7.16 -0.23
CA VAL A 48 19.32 -7.10 0.08
C VAL A 48 20.13 -7.65 -1.09
N LYS A 49 21.01 -6.82 -1.65
CA LYS A 49 21.92 -7.23 -2.73
C LYS A 49 23.04 -8.09 -2.16
N LEU A 50 23.05 -9.38 -2.50
CA LEU A 50 24.11 -10.31 -2.09
C LEU A 50 25.34 -10.22 -2.99
N ARG A 51 25.12 -10.11 -4.30
CA ARG A 51 26.17 -9.98 -5.34
C ARG A 51 25.55 -9.38 -6.61
N PRO A 52 26.34 -8.97 -7.63
CA PRO A 52 25.77 -8.49 -8.90
C PRO A 52 24.72 -9.46 -9.45
N GLY A 53 23.50 -8.98 -9.67
CA GLY A 53 22.38 -9.77 -10.20
C GLY A 53 21.72 -10.75 -9.21
N LYS A 54 22.14 -10.83 -7.94
CA LYS A 54 21.50 -11.69 -6.93
C LYS A 54 21.06 -10.86 -5.72
N PHE A 55 19.77 -10.92 -5.43
CA PHE A 55 19.13 -10.28 -4.29
C PHE A 55 18.47 -11.33 -3.41
N GLU A 56 18.39 -11.06 -2.12
CA GLU A 56 17.62 -11.80 -1.13
C GLU A 56 16.54 -10.87 -0.59
N SER A 57 15.33 -11.39 -0.44
CA SER A 57 14.30 -10.68 0.30
C SER A 57 14.48 -10.93 1.79
N ARG A 58 14.48 -9.86 2.58
CA ARG A 58 14.42 -9.93 4.04
C ARG A 58 13.17 -9.21 4.49
N ALA A 59 12.31 -9.96 5.16
CA ALA A 59 11.11 -9.41 5.76
C ALA A 59 11.30 -9.28 7.28
N GLU A 60 10.71 -8.23 7.83
CA GLU A 60 10.69 -7.95 9.27
C GLU A 60 9.30 -7.45 9.63
N VAL A 61 8.82 -7.75 10.84
CA VAL A 61 7.62 -7.14 11.37
C VAL A 61 8.00 -6.10 12.42
N ILE A 62 7.59 -4.86 12.17
CA ILE A 62 7.84 -3.73 13.07
C ILE A 62 6.52 -3.22 13.66
N PRO A 63 6.54 -2.59 14.84
CA PRO A 63 5.40 -1.87 15.38
C PRO A 63 4.90 -0.75 14.44
N LEU A 64 3.58 -0.52 14.40
CA LEU A 64 2.98 0.51 13.54
C LEU A 64 3.52 1.92 13.81
N ASN A 65 3.83 2.24 15.06
CA ASN A 65 4.38 3.55 15.45
C ASN A 65 5.80 3.80 14.92
N GLU A 66 6.50 2.79 14.40
CA GLU A 66 7.80 2.96 13.74
C GLU A 66 7.69 3.37 12.26
N VAL A 67 6.47 3.44 11.70
CA VAL A 67 6.26 3.73 10.28
C VAL A 67 6.87 5.05 9.82
N GLN A 68 6.87 6.07 10.69
CA GLN A 68 7.46 7.37 10.35
C GLN A 68 8.96 7.22 10.04
N ARG A 69 9.67 6.47 10.89
CA ARG A 69 11.10 6.20 10.74
C ARG A 69 11.39 5.44 9.44
N GLU A 70 10.56 4.45 9.12
CA GLU A 70 10.70 3.68 7.88
C GLU A 70 10.48 4.55 6.63
N ILE A 71 9.47 5.42 6.65
CA ILE A 71 9.23 6.35 5.54
C ILE A 71 10.41 7.32 5.38
N GLU A 72 10.91 7.88 6.48
CA GLU A 72 11.98 8.88 6.46
C GLU A 72 13.31 8.34 5.94
N THR A 73 13.65 7.10 6.32
CA THR A 73 14.85 6.39 5.86
C THR A 73 14.74 5.93 4.41
N GLY A 74 13.52 5.74 3.90
CA GLY A 74 13.26 5.34 2.51
C GLY A 74 13.79 3.95 2.15
N ALA A 75 14.18 3.16 3.15
CA ALA A 75 14.95 1.93 2.97
C ALA A 75 14.08 0.74 2.58
N ARG A 76 12.83 0.68 3.05
CA ARG A 76 11.99 -0.52 2.99
C ARG A 76 10.61 -0.16 2.50
N PHE A 77 10.21 -0.68 1.33
CA PHE A 77 8.87 -0.48 0.75
C PHE A 77 8.63 -1.52 -0.35
N PRO A 78 7.40 -2.05 -0.49
CA PRO A 78 6.15 -1.70 0.23
C PRO A 78 6.07 -2.23 1.68
N TYR A 79 5.00 -1.84 2.38
CA TYR A 79 4.59 -2.38 3.69
C TYR A 79 3.26 -3.13 3.58
N TRP A 80 3.01 -4.05 4.50
CA TRP A 80 1.70 -4.66 4.70
C TRP A 80 1.21 -4.44 6.12
N ILE A 81 -0.02 -3.96 6.27
CA ILE A 81 -0.68 -3.81 7.56
C ILE A 81 -1.14 -5.18 8.04
N VAL A 82 -0.52 -5.66 9.12
CA VAL A 82 -0.80 -6.96 9.72
C VAL A 82 -1.69 -6.78 10.94
N PRO A 83 -2.96 -7.19 10.92
CA PRO A 83 -3.79 -7.27 12.13
C PRO A 83 -3.32 -8.47 12.96
N THR A 84 -2.51 -8.22 14.00
CA THR A 84 -1.74 -9.28 14.69
C THR A 84 -2.59 -10.28 15.45
N ASP A 85 -3.84 -9.95 15.76
CA ASP A 85 -4.81 -10.88 16.37
C ASP A 85 -5.38 -11.90 15.38
N LEU A 86 -5.27 -11.62 14.07
CA LEU A 86 -5.88 -12.42 13.01
C LEU A 86 -4.85 -13.14 12.13
N VAL A 87 -3.65 -12.57 12.03
CA VAL A 87 -2.57 -13.08 11.19
C VAL A 87 -1.35 -13.33 12.09
N PRO A 88 -0.94 -14.60 12.30
CA PRO A 88 0.24 -14.94 13.07
C PRO A 88 1.47 -14.42 12.34
N VAL A 89 2.19 -13.52 13.00
CA VAL A 89 3.38 -12.88 12.42
C VAL A 89 4.48 -13.90 12.16
N ASP A 90 4.69 -14.84 13.08
CA ASP A 90 5.73 -15.86 12.96
C ASP A 90 5.51 -16.72 11.70
N ASP A 91 4.28 -17.15 11.45
CA ASP A 91 3.92 -17.90 10.24
C ASP A 91 4.30 -17.13 8.97
N LEU A 92 4.05 -15.82 8.90
CA LEU A 92 4.38 -15.00 7.72
C LEU A 92 5.88 -15.00 7.41
N LEU A 93 6.73 -14.97 8.45
CA LEU A 93 8.18 -14.88 8.31
C LEU A 93 8.83 -16.22 7.95
N GLU A 94 8.14 -17.34 8.18
CA GLU A 94 8.60 -18.67 7.77
C GLU A 94 8.40 -18.94 6.27
N TYR A 95 7.55 -18.17 5.58
CA TYR A 95 7.36 -18.31 4.14
C TYR A 95 8.57 -17.82 3.36
N ARG A 96 8.82 -18.46 2.21
CA ARG A 96 9.86 -18.05 1.26
C ARG A 96 9.58 -16.66 0.68
N GLU A 97 8.29 -16.32 0.51
CA GLU A 97 7.84 -15.03 -0.01
C GLU A 97 6.86 -14.37 0.97
N PRO A 98 7.34 -13.80 2.11
CA PRO A 98 6.47 -13.24 3.15
C PRO A 98 5.47 -12.18 2.63
N ALA A 99 5.89 -11.39 1.65
CA ALA A 99 5.04 -10.41 0.96
C ALA A 99 3.83 -11.03 0.25
N VAL A 100 4.02 -12.20 -0.37
CA VAL A 100 2.96 -12.96 -1.04
C VAL A 100 2.03 -13.55 0.01
N ALA A 101 2.59 -14.22 1.03
CA ALA A 101 1.84 -14.77 2.15
C ALA A 101 0.97 -13.71 2.85
N ALA A 102 1.52 -12.52 3.11
CA ALA A 102 0.78 -11.41 3.71
C ALA A 102 -0.35 -10.91 2.82
N SER A 103 -0.10 -10.76 1.51
CA SER A 103 -1.11 -10.34 0.54
C SER A 103 -2.28 -11.33 0.48
N LEU A 104 -1.99 -12.63 0.45
CA LEU A 104 -3.01 -13.68 0.44
C LEU A 104 -3.74 -13.79 1.77
N SER A 105 -3.07 -13.49 2.89
CA SER A 105 -3.68 -13.42 4.23
C SER A 105 -4.60 -12.20 4.44
N GLY A 106 -4.80 -11.38 3.41
CA GLY A 106 -5.69 -10.22 3.46
C GLY A 106 -5.06 -8.98 4.08
N CYS A 107 -3.74 -8.96 4.28
CA CYS A 107 -3.04 -7.76 4.74
C CYS A 107 -3.12 -6.66 3.67
N VAL A 108 -3.40 -5.43 4.08
CA VAL A 108 -3.47 -4.28 3.16
C VAL A 108 -2.06 -3.78 2.89
N MET A 109 -1.65 -3.80 1.62
CA MET A 109 -0.37 -3.26 1.19
C MET A 109 -0.44 -1.74 1.13
N VAL A 110 0.57 -1.06 1.65
CA VAL A 110 0.81 0.38 1.53
C VAL A 110 2.14 0.56 0.79
N TYR A 111 2.10 1.27 -0.32
CA TYR A 111 3.30 1.68 -1.05
C TYR A 111 3.34 3.20 -1.09
N HIS A 112 4.45 3.77 -0.63
CA HIS A 112 4.66 5.20 -0.62
C HIS A 112 6.15 5.46 -0.92
N ARG A 113 6.45 6.38 -1.83
CA ARG A 113 7.83 6.82 -2.08
C ARG A 113 7.82 8.31 -2.36
N SER A 114 8.24 9.10 -1.37
CA SER A 114 8.36 10.55 -1.49
C SER A 114 9.74 11.01 -1.95
N LYS A 115 10.80 10.20 -1.76
CA LYS A 115 12.18 10.54 -2.14
C LYS A 115 12.67 9.65 -3.30
N GLY A 116 12.90 10.24 -4.48
CA GLY A 116 13.53 9.57 -5.63
C GLY A 116 13.57 10.40 -6.91
N VAL A 117 14.71 10.39 -7.62
CA VAL A 117 14.99 11.16 -8.85
C VAL A 117 14.30 10.58 -10.10
N ILE A 118 13.80 9.34 -10.03
CA ILE A 118 13.25 8.61 -11.17
C ILE A 118 11.73 8.57 -11.02
N LYS A 119 11.01 9.39 -11.81
CA LYS A 119 9.55 9.38 -12.01
C LYS A 119 8.73 9.11 -10.73
N GLN A 120 8.28 10.21 -10.12
CA GLN A 120 7.23 10.30 -9.10
C GLN A 120 6.28 9.09 -9.10
N ASN A 121 6.46 8.18 -8.13
CA ASN A 121 5.57 7.04 -7.98
C ASN A 121 4.43 7.44 -7.05
N ALA A 122 3.21 7.46 -7.57
CA ALA A 122 2.02 7.65 -6.77
C ALA A 122 2.02 6.69 -5.57
N SER A 123 1.57 7.19 -4.43
CA SER A 123 1.27 6.34 -3.29
C SER A 123 0.08 5.45 -3.64
N ARG A 124 0.03 4.26 -3.04
CA ARG A 124 -1.12 3.38 -3.21
C ARG A 124 -1.37 2.54 -1.97
N ILE A 125 -2.65 2.26 -1.75
CA ILE A 125 -3.09 1.16 -0.90
C ILE A 125 -3.72 0.07 -1.77
N ALA A 126 -3.43 -1.20 -1.50
CA ALA A 126 -3.96 -2.32 -2.27
C ALA A 126 -4.32 -3.51 -1.39
N LEU A 127 -5.31 -4.30 -1.82
CA LEU A 127 -5.81 -5.49 -1.15
C LEU A 127 -6.13 -6.59 -2.15
N VAL A 128 -5.72 -7.81 -1.84
CA VAL A 128 -6.29 -9.03 -2.43
C VAL A 128 -7.55 -9.37 -1.63
N ASP A 129 -8.72 -9.00 -2.16
CA ASP A 129 -9.99 -9.11 -1.44
C ASP A 129 -10.64 -10.48 -1.59
N LYS A 130 -10.34 -11.20 -2.67
CA LYS A 130 -10.89 -12.52 -2.96
C LYS A 130 -9.83 -13.50 -3.40
N LEU A 131 -10.00 -14.74 -2.97
CA LEU A 131 -9.11 -15.86 -3.26
C LEU A 131 -9.91 -17.04 -3.74
N ARG A 132 -9.31 -17.82 -4.64
CA ARG A 132 -9.83 -19.07 -5.15
C ARG A 132 -8.89 -20.19 -4.75
N HIS A 133 -9.44 -21.25 -4.16
CA HIS A 133 -8.71 -22.49 -3.93
C HIS A 133 -8.57 -23.22 -5.26
N LEU A 134 -7.34 -23.61 -5.64
CA LEU A 134 -7.03 -24.14 -6.96
C LEU A 134 -7.72 -25.48 -7.25
N GLN A 135 -7.77 -26.40 -6.28
CA GLN A 135 -8.36 -27.72 -6.48
C GLN A 135 -9.89 -27.73 -6.38
N SER A 136 -10.45 -27.17 -5.30
CA SER A 136 -11.90 -27.19 -5.05
C SER A 136 -12.68 -26.08 -5.75
N GLY A 137 -12.01 -25.06 -6.26
CA GLY A 137 -12.65 -23.85 -6.83
C GLY A 137 -13.33 -22.97 -5.79
N ALA A 138 -13.24 -23.29 -4.50
CA ALA A 138 -13.88 -22.54 -3.42
C ALA A 138 -13.39 -21.08 -3.39
N LEU A 139 -14.31 -20.15 -3.18
CA LEU A 139 -14.03 -18.72 -3.10
C LEU A 139 -14.09 -18.25 -1.65
N VAL A 140 -13.07 -17.51 -1.22
CA VAL A 140 -12.99 -16.88 0.11
C VAL A 140 -12.79 -15.38 -0.08
N THR A 141 -13.46 -14.58 0.76
CA THR A 141 -13.30 -13.12 0.81
C THR A 141 -12.55 -12.72 2.09
N ASN A 142 -11.56 -11.84 1.95
CA ASN A 142 -10.75 -11.31 3.05
C ASN A 142 -11.49 -10.15 3.75
N GLU A 143 -12.53 -10.47 4.54
CA GLU A 143 -13.39 -9.48 5.18
C GLU A 143 -12.64 -8.52 6.12
N ALA A 144 -11.69 -9.04 6.91
CA ALA A 144 -10.88 -8.21 7.80
C ALA A 144 -10.02 -7.20 7.03
N GLY A 145 -9.32 -7.67 6.00
CA GLY A 145 -8.55 -6.80 5.10
C GLY A 145 -9.43 -5.76 4.40
N LEU A 146 -10.64 -6.15 3.99
CA LEU A 146 -11.59 -5.24 3.36
C LEU A 146 -12.07 -4.14 4.32
N ALA A 147 -12.27 -4.46 5.60
CA ALA A 147 -12.62 -3.48 6.61
C ALA A 147 -11.51 -2.44 6.80
N ILE A 148 -10.25 -2.87 6.91
CA ILE A 148 -9.07 -1.98 7.02
C ILE A 148 -8.95 -1.12 5.76
N PHE A 149 -9.05 -1.71 4.56
CA PHE A 149 -8.98 -0.98 3.30
C PHE A 149 -10.06 0.11 3.20
N LYS A 150 -11.31 -0.22 3.56
CA LYS A 150 -12.42 0.74 3.56
C LYS A 150 -12.24 1.84 4.60
N THR A 151 -11.62 1.55 5.75
CA THR A 151 -11.27 2.57 6.75
C THR A 151 -10.26 3.55 6.17
N LEU A 152 -9.13 3.07 5.64
CA LEU A 152 -8.13 3.92 5.00
C LEU A 152 -8.72 4.73 3.85
N GLN A 153 -9.52 4.10 3.00
CA GLN A 153 -10.16 4.78 1.87
C GLN A 153 -11.06 5.95 2.33
N ARG A 154 -11.80 5.78 3.43
CA ARG A 154 -12.64 6.85 4.02
C ARG A 154 -11.82 7.98 4.64
N MET A 155 -10.62 7.69 5.15
CA MET A 155 -9.71 8.70 5.69
C MET A 155 -9.00 9.49 4.59
N ILE A 156 -8.60 8.80 3.52
CA ILE A 156 -7.79 9.35 2.42
C ILE A 156 -8.65 10.17 1.45
N LYS A 157 -9.74 9.59 0.92
CA LYS A 157 -10.51 10.20 -0.19
C LYS A 157 -10.95 11.65 0.06
N PRO A 158 -11.48 12.02 1.24
CA PRO A 158 -11.90 13.41 1.49
C PRO A 158 -10.75 14.43 1.44
N GLN A 159 -9.50 13.97 1.57
CA GLN A 159 -8.31 14.82 1.56
C GLN A 159 -7.74 15.02 0.14
N LEU A 160 -8.19 14.22 -0.84
CA LEU A 160 -7.71 14.27 -2.21
C LEU A 160 -8.44 15.37 -3.01
N LYS A 161 -7.90 16.60 -2.98
CA LYS A 161 -8.56 17.82 -3.50
C LYS A 161 -8.16 18.22 -4.94
N TYR A 162 -7.02 17.76 -5.43
CA TYR A 162 -6.49 18.19 -6.73
C TYR A 162 -6.25 16.99 -7.65
N SER A 163 -6.33 17.20 -8.95
CA SER A 163 -5.94 16.22 -9.97
C SER A 163 -4.53 16.50 -10.49
N THR A 164 -3.81 15.45 -10.93
CA THR A 164 -2.58 15.65 -11.70
C THR A 164 -2.89 16.16 -13.10
N VAL A 165 -2.14 17.17 -13.54
CA VAL A 165 -2.08 17.55 -14.95
C VAL A 165 -0.68 17.30 -15.51
N ARG A 166 -0.60 16.94 -16.78
CA ARG A 166 0.65 16.80 -17.53
C ARG A 166 0.89 18.06 -18.34
N THR A 167 2.06 18.67 -18.18
CA THR A 167 2.53 19.73 -19.10
C THR A 167 3.15 19.10 -20.33
N LEU A 168 2.59 19.40 -21.50
CA LEU A 168 3.09 18.99 -22.80
C LEU A 168 4.31 19.84 -23.22
N ARG A 169 5.10 19.35 -24.19
CA ARG A 169 6.27 20.07 -24.73
C ARG A 169 5.94 21.45 -25.32
N ASN A 170 4.68 21.69 -25.68
CA ASN A 170 4.16 22.96 -26.20
C ASN A 170 3.65 23.91 -25.10
N GLY A 171 3.89 23.58 -23.82
CA GLY A 171 3.45 24.38 -22.67
C GLY A 171 1.98 24.22 -22.29
N LYS A 172 1.18 23.47 -23.06
CA LYS A 172 -0.21 23.18 -22.69
C LYS A 172 -0.28 22.19 -21.53
N THR A 173 -1.21 22.40 -20.61
CA THR A 173 -1.54 21.45 -19.56
C THR A 173 -2.76 20.62 -19.98
N GLU A 174 -2.67 19.31 -19.82
CA GLU A 174 -3.78 18.37 -20.02
C GLU A 174 -3.98 17.57 -18.74
N GLU A 175 -5.23 17.19 -18.43
CA GLU A 175 -5.48 16.24 -17.35
C GLU A 175 -4.71 14.93 -17.60
N ASP A 176 -4.06 14.41 -16.56
CA ASP A 176 -3.43 13.11 -16.64
C ASP A 176 -4.52 12.05 -16.81
N ARG A 177 -4.41 11.20 -17.84
CA ARG A 177 -5.37 10.12 -18.14
C ARG A 177 -5.54 9.14 -16.99
N LYS A 178 -4.60 9.10 -16.03
CA LYS A 178 -4.71 8.28 -14.83
C LYS A 178 -5.59 8.89 -13.74
N HIS A 179 -5.94 10.18 -13.82
CA HIS A 179 -6.73 10.94 -12.85
C HIS A 179 -6.35 10.66 -11.39
N ILE A 180 -5.05 10.57 -11.11
CA ILE A 180 -4.58 10.33 -9.75
C ILE A 180 -4.76 11.62 -8.96
N LEU A 181 -5.56 11.53 -7.90
CA LEU A 181 -5.84 12.68 -7.05
C LEU A 181 -4.74 12.87 -6.00
N MET A 182 -4.57 14.10 -5.53
CA MET A 182 -3.54 14.49 -4.57
C MET A 182 -4.11 15.30 -3.42
N THR A 183 -3.47 15.20 -2.26
CA THR A 183 -3.78 16.07 -1.13
C THR A 183 -3.29 17.50 -1.34
N GLU A 184 -3.83 18.43 -0.57
CA GLU A 184 -3.38 19.84 -0.59
C GLU A 184 -1.91 19.98 -0.16
N ALA A 185 -1.48 19.23 0.85
CA ALA A 185 -0.09 19.24 1.29
C ALA A 185 0.86 18.67 0.21
N ALA A 186 0.45 17.61 -0.50
CA ALA A 186 1.22 17.10 -1.63
C ALA A 186 1.29 18.11 -2.78
N ALA A 187 0.17 18.79 -3.08
CA ALA A 187 0.12 19.81 -4.15
C ALA A 187 1.02 21.02 -3.87
N THR A 188 1.07 21.49 -2.62
CA THR A 188 1.82 22.71 -2.23
C THR A 188 3.34 22.52 -2.26
N ARG A 189 3.85 21.29 -2.06
CA ARG A 189 5.29 20.96 -2.19
C ARG A 189 5.87 21.12 -3.60
N GLY A 190 5.04 21.50 -4.58
CA GLY A 190 5.51 22.06 -5.86
C GLY A 190 5.93 21.03 -6.91
N GLU A 191 5.77 19.74 -6.62
CA GLU A 191 6.18 18.65 -7.54
C GLU A 191 5.09 18.26 -8.56
N TYR A 192 3.86 18.77 -8.42
CA TYR A 192 2.73 18.42 -9.28
C TYR A 192 2.14 19.65 -9.97
N ALA A 193 1.92 19.59 -11.29
CA ALA A 193 1.11 20.57 -11.99
C ALA A 193 -0.37 20.35 -11.64
N ARG A 194 -1.12 21.45 -11.44
CA ARG A 194 -2.38 21.47 -10.66
C ARG A 194 -3.59 21.82 -11.51
N GLN A 195 -4.70 21.13 -11.29
CA GLN A 195 -6.06 21.66 -11.47
C GLN A 195 -6.93 21.27 -10.26
N PRO A 196 -7.89 22.12 -9.83
CA PRO A 196 -8.90 21.72 -8.86
C PRO A 196 -9.61 20.46 -9.37
N GLY A 197 -9.63 19.39 -8.57
CA GLY A 197 -10.29 18.16 -8.97
C GLY A 197 -11.81 18.36 -9.03
N GLN A 198 -12.47 17.81 -10.05
CA GLN A 198 -13.91 17.60 -9.97
C GLN A 198 -14.17 16.55 -8.88
N GLN A 199 -15.00 16.88 -7.89
CA GLN A 199 -15.43 15.90 -6.88
C GLN A 199 -16.14 14.75 -7.59
N LEU A 200 -15.62 13.53 -7.45
CA LEU A 200 -16.24 12.29 -7.90
C LEU A 200 -17.30 11.82 -6.90
#